data_AF-A0A845E2P4-F1
#
_entry.id   AF-A0A845E2P4-F1
#
_cell.length_a   1.000
_cell.length_b   1.000
_cell.length_c   1.000
_cell.angle_alpha   90.00
_cell.angle_beta   90.00
_cell.angle_gamma   90.00
#
_symmetry.space_group_name_H-M   'P 1'
#
loop_
_entity.id
_entity.type
_entity.pdbx_description
1 polymer ?
#
loop_
_entity_poly.entity_id
_entity_poly.type
_entity_poly.pdbx_seq_one_letter_code
_entity_poly.pdbx_strand_id
1 'polypeptide(L)'
;MERFRKKWMQKSAVILTAFTLFTAGVSAAVPQEVEAKSWKQNLDAEEWKYSDPIMSTVYKDRRKESKGTDSFHEAESSIETMTKADIMDHYLDRNNRRVTPYTLIRVVDAVFSIDLQAISDLGAGKQAGTYSDHVLERVREASPKPLSDEEISQFSKVRVMELYWSSFKKRLTAEERYTMINEIFGVNLVGIAGLEGSGVALFSKNQWISQYDTDLFIVETGSDDVDVWVYPTEYFKQQTGLEKNPEELNNRLTKLGFSYSEEKGAFYYADPNGESVPDNFKGQTLGTIIGFIQEQYKDLLETENAA
;
A
#
# COMPACT_ATOMS: atom_id res chain seq x y z
N MET A 1 52.52 -10.60 32.10
CA MET A 1 52.98 -9.23 31.78
C MET A 1 51.82 -8.50 31.13
N GLU A 2 50.75 -8.18 31.84
CA GLU A 2 50.63 -7.20 32.95
C GLU A 2 50.72 -5.73 32.45
N ARG A 3 49.62 -4.99 32.70
CA ARG A 3 49.43 -3.52 32.60
C ARG A 3 49.20 -3.01 31.16
N PHE A 4 47.98 -2.65 30.77
CA PHE A 4 47.28 -1.46 31.26
C PHE A 4 45.75 -1.67 31.28
N ARG A 5 45.20 -1.59 32.50
CA ARG A 5 43.78 -1.53 32.87
C ARG A 5 43.61 -0.21 33.65
N LYS A 6 42.39 0.35 33.62
CA LYS A 6 41.86 1.53 34.36
C LYS A 6 41.81 2.79 33.49
N LYS A 7 40.75 3.61 33.50
CA LYS A 7 39.52 3.71 34.32
C LYS A 7 38.71 4.81 33.66
N TRP A 8 37.42 4.63 33.37
CA TRP A 8 36.45 5.74 33.44
C TRP A 8 35.01 5.21 33.50
N MET A 9 34.63 4.78 34.69
CA MET A 9 33.25 4.86 35.18
C MET A 9 33.36 5.13 36.68
N GLN A 10 32.81 6.26 37.12
CA GLN A 10 31.92 6.39 38.28
C GLN A 10 32.01 7.77 38.93
N LYS A 11 30.80 8.30 39.16
CA LYS A 11 30.35 9.13 40.29
C LYS A 11 30.76 10.61 40.26
N SER A 12 29.73 11.46 40.20
CA SER A 12 29.51 12.48 41.22
C SER A 12 28.03 12.87 41.25
N ALA A 13 27.31 12.31 42.21
CA ALA A 13 26.10 12.88 42.77
C ALA A 13 26.54 13.86 43.88
N VAL A 14 26.12 15.12 43.83
CA VAL A 14 26.24 16.10 44.93
C VAL A 14 25.06 17.07 44.81
N ILE A 15 24.01 16.90 45.62
CA ILE A 15 23.66 17.57 46.89
C ILE A 15 22.57 18.63 46.68
N LEU A 16 21.48 18.36 47.39
CA LEU A 16 20.29 19.12 47.72
C LEU A 16 20.67 20.45 48.41
N THR A 17 20.14 21.58 47.95
CA THR A 17 20.07 22.80 48.76
C THR A 17 18.63 23.28 48.82
N ALA A 18 18.07 23.22 50.01
CA ALA A 18 16.76 23.72 50.37
C ALA A 18 16.74 25.26 50.37
N PHE A 19 15.71 25.85 49.78
CA PHE A 19 15.30 27.21 50.06
C PHE A 19 13.80 27.21 50.37
N THR A 20 13.48 27.33 51.65
CA THR A 20 12.18 27.79 52.13
C THR A 20 12.32 29.25 52.53
N LEU A 21 11.48 30.13 52.01
CA LEU A 21 10.94 31.28 52.74
C LEU A 21 9.68 31.82 52.02
N PHE A 22 8.63 31.98 52.83
CA PHE A 22 7.29 32.56 52.61
C PHE A 22 7.34 33.98 51.97
N THR A 23 6.31 34.55 51.32
CA THR A 23 4.88 34.74 51.70
C THR A 23 4.00 35.19 50.51
N ALA A 24 2.68 34.98 50.67
CA ALA A 24 1.55 35.81 50.20
C ALA A 24 0.97 35.63 48.77
N GLY A 25 0.08 34.63 48.69
CA GLY A 25 -1.24 34.59 48.04
C GLY A 25 -1.64 35.52 46.89
N VAL A 26 -2.02 34.90 45.76
CA VAL A 26 -3.24 35.18 44.98
C VAL A 26 -3.69 33.88 44.29
N SER A 27 -4.97 33.54 44.47
CA SER A 27 -5.90 32.72 43.68
C SER A 27 -5.45 31.42 42.97
N ALA A 28 -6.32 30.42 43.14
CA ALA A 28 -6.29 29.10 42.55
C ALA A 28 -6.11 29.07 41.02
N ALA A 29 -5.14 28.26 40.60
CA ALA A 29 -5.33 27.34 39.50
C ALA A 29 -4.58 26.07 39.90
N VAL A 30 -5.31 24.97 40.12
CA VAL A 30 -4.69 23.64 40.17
C VAL A 30 -3.99 23.47 38.82
N PRO A 31 -2.65 23.29 38.77
CA PRO A 31 -2.02 22.85 37.55
C PRO A 31 -2.61 21.46 37.30
N GLN A 32 -3.45 21.35 36.28
CA GLN A 32 -3.80 20.08 35.71
C GLN A 32 -2.46 19.49 35.27
N GLU A 33 -1.94 18.53 36.04
CA GLU A 33 -0.86 17.66 35.60
C GLU A 33 -1.38 16.99 34.33
N VAL A 34 -1.06 17.59 33.19
CA VAL A 34 -1.08 16.88 31.92
C VAL A 34 0.08 15.91 32.05
N GLU A 35 -0.21 14.73 32.63
CA GLU A 35 0.64 13.56 32.47
C GLU A 35 0.88 13.44 30.97
N ALA A 36 2.09 13.75 30.53
CA ALA A 36 2.54 13.42 29.20
C ALA A 36 2.72 11.90 29.13
N LYS A 37 1.59 11.16 29.16
CA LYS A 37 1.55 9.76 28.76
C LYS A 37 2.13 9.71 27.36
N SER A 38 3.27 9.04 27.24
CA SER A 38 3.95 8.87 25.98
C SER A 38 2.94 8.23 25.03
N TRP A 39 2.64 8.85 23.89
CA TRP A 39 1.75 8.31 22.85
C TRP A 39 2.05 6.84 22.51
N LYS A 40 3.30 6.40 22.72
CA LYS A 40 3.71 4.99 22.63
C LYS A 40 2.89 4.03 23.50
N GLN A 41 2.47 4.44 24.70
CA GLN A 41 1.64 3.61 25.58
C GLN A 41 0.21 3.45 25.07
N ASN A 42 -0.26 4.35 24.20
CA ASN A 42 -1.54 4.21 23.53
C ASN A 42 -1.43 3.44 22.20
N LEU A 43 -0.22 3.20 21.68
CA LEU A 43 -0.02 2.45 20.44
C LEU A 43 -0.17 0.93 20.62
N ASP A 44 0.12 0.41 21.82
CA ASP A 44 0.21 -1.03 22.08
C ASP A 44 -1.17 -1.72 22.29
N ALA A 45 -2.30 -1.01 22.14
CA ALA A 45 -3.62 -1.47 22.57
C ALA A 45 -4.62 -1.82 21.45
N GLU A 46 -4.35 -1.47 20.19
CA GLU A 46 -5.29 -1.64 19.07
C GLU A 46 -4.61 -2.34 17.87
N GLU A 47 -5.35 -3.15 17.11
CA GLU A 47 -4.90 -3.72 15.83
C GLU A 47 -5.02 -2.65 14.75
N TRP A 48 -3.92 -1.96 14.46
CA TRP A 48 -3.90 -0.89 13.46
C TRP A 48 -4.06 -1.44 12.03
N LYS A 49 -4.73 -0.66 11.17
CA LYS A 49 -4.80 -0.93 9.71
C LYS A 49 -3.43 -1.10 9.04
N TYR A 50 -2.37 -0.48 9.58
CA TYR A 50 -1.01 -0.56 9.06
C TYR A 50 0.01 -0.82 10.17
N SER A 51 1.21 -1.28 9.81
CA SER A 51 2.28 -1.53 10.78
C SER A 51 2.69 -0.30 11.63
N ASP A 52 3.09 -0.52 12.90
CA ASP A 52 3.48 0.55 13.83
C ASP A 52 4.46 1.59 13.27
N PRO A 53 5.50 1.21 12.49
CA PRO A 53 6.42 2.19 11.93
C PRO A 53 5.75 3.16 10.96
N ILE A 54 4.78 2.68 10.17
CA ILE A 54 3.99 3.50 9.24
C ILE A 54 3.07 4.39 10.04
N MET A 55 2.26 3.79 10.91
CA MET A 55 1.29 4.49 11.73
C MET A 55 1.91 5.59 12.58
N SER A 56 3.00 5.29 13.28
CA SER A 56 3.72 6.28 14.09
C SER A 56 4.29 7.42 13.26
N THR A 57 4.66 7.17 12.00
CA THR A 57 5.22 8.20 11.12
C THR A 57 4.14 9.12 10.60
N VAL A 58 3.04 8.56 10.08
CA VAL A 58 1.88 9.32 9.58
C VAL A 58 1.24 10.12 10.71
N TYR A 59 1.03 9.53 11.89
CA TYR A 59 0.49 10.22 13.06
C TYR A 59 1.32 11.46 13.44
N LYS A 60 2.65 11.33 13.49
CA LYS A 60 3.52 12.47 13.80
C LYS A 60 3.51 13.54 12.70
N ASP A 61 3.14 13.20 11.48
CA ASP A 61 2.96 14.13 10.37
C ASP A 61 1.70 14.94 10.52
N ARG A 62 0.57 14.26 10.71
CA ARG A 62 -0.72 14.89 10.99
C ARG A 62 -0.65 15.83 12.19
N ARG A 63 -0.07 15.38 13.31
CA ARG A 63 0.09 16.21 14.50
C ARG A 63 0.95 17.46 14.24
N LYS A 64 1.91 17.39 13.31
CA LYS A 64 2.72 18.56 12.94
C LYS A 64 1.92 19.55 12.09
N GLU A 65 1.11 19.04 11.15
CA GLU A 65 0.24 19.84 10.29
C GLU A 65 -0.83 20.58 11.09
N SER A 66 -1.45 19.90 12.06
CA SER A 66 -2.41 20.51 12.99
C SER A 66 -1.77 21.32 14.11
N LYS A 67 -0.44 21.50 14.10
CA LYS A 67 0.30 22.19 15.17
C LYS A 67 0.04 21.61 16.57
N GLY A 68 -0.33 20.34 16.63
CA GLY A 68 -0.60 19.59 17.84
C GLY A 68 -1.97 19.84 18.46
N THR A 69 -2.93 20.40 17.73
CA THR A 69 -4.28 20.64 18.24
C THR A 69 -5.13 19.37 18.30
N ASP A 70 -4.90 18.44 17.38
CA ASP A 70 -5.73 17.24 17.31
C ASP A 70 -5.41 16.30 18.47
N SER A 71 -6.47 15.78 19.09
CA SER A 71 -6.38 14.67 20.01
C SER A 71 -5.87 13.40 19.29
N PHE A 72 -5.44 12.41 20.07
CA PHE A 72 -4.98 11.14 19.51
C PHE A 72 -6.07 10.47 18.64
N HIS A 73 -7.29 10.39 19.17
CA HIS A 73 -8.44 9.79 18.50
C HIS A 73 -8.87 10.54 17.23
N GLU A 74 -8.77 11.87 17.19
CA GLU A 74 -9.06 12.64 15.98
C GLU A 74 -8.02 12.38 14.89
N ALA A 75 -6.75 12.27 15.26
CA ALA A 75 -5.68 11.95 14.31
C ALA A 75 -5.76 10.50 13.82
N GLU A 76 -6.15 9.56 14.68
CA GLU A 76 -6.39 8.15 14.37
C GLU A 76 -7.54 7.97 13.37
N SER A 77 -8.72 8.49 13.71
CA SER A 77 -9.89 8.46 12.80
C SER A 77 -9.59 9.16 11.47
N SER A 78 -8.81 10.24 11.49
CA SER A 78 -8.33 10.88 10.26
C SER A 78 -7.40 10.00 9.44
N ILE A 79 -6.64 9.08 10.04
CA ILE A 79 -5.73 8.18 9.32
C ILE A 79 -6.49 6.97 8.77
N GLU A 80 -7.47 6.45 9.50
CA GLU A 80 -8.32 5.35 9.03
C GLU A 80 -9.07 5.69 7.74
N THR A 81 -9.42 6.97 7.59
CA THR A 81 -10.13 7.51 6.41
C THR A 81 -9.19 7.87 5.25
N MET A 82 -7.87 7.79 5.41
CA MET A 82 -6.91 8.04 4.34
C MET A 82 -6.79 6.84 3.41
N THR A 83 -6.61 7.13 2.12
CA THR A 83 -6.33 6.08 1.13
C THR A 83 -4.93 5.52 1.35
N LYS A 84 -4.70 4.27 0.91
CA LYS A 84 -3.35 3.69 0.85
C LYS A 84 -2.32 4.60 0.17
N ALA A 85 -2.72 5.31 -0.90
CA ALA A 85 -1.83 6.25 -1.59
C ALA A 85 -1.43 7.43 -0.69
N ASP A 86 -2.39 8.04 0.01
CA ASP A 86 -2.13 9.14 0.94
C ASP A 86 -1.18 8.68 2.07
N ILE A 87 -1.40 7.49 2.61
CA ILE A 87 -0.55 6.90 3.66
C ILE A 87 0.88 6.72 3.19
N MET A 88 1.07 6.16 1.99
CA MET A 88 2.38 5.98 1.39
C MET A 88 3.08 7.33 1.17
N ASP A 89 2.39 8.34 0.65
CA ASP A 89 2.98 9.65 0.38
C ASP A 89 3.36 10.39 1.66
N HIS A 90 2.48 10.42 2.67
CA HIS A 90 2.83 10.98 3.99
C HIS A 90 4.03 10.28 4.61
N TYR A 91 4.09 8.95 4.53
CA TYR A 91 5.23 8.19 5.07
C TYR A 91 6.54 8.52 4.35
N LEU A 92 6.53 8.62 3.02
CA LEU A 92 7.73 8.81 2.22
C LEU A 92 8.23 10.26 2.21
N ASP A 93 7.33 11.24 2.21
CA ASP A 93 7.69 12.65 2.12
C ASP A 93 8.29 13.19 3.42
N ARG A 94 7.84 12.67 4.57
CA ARG A 94 8.43 12.98 5.88
C ARG A 94 9.91 12.54 5.99
N ASN A 95 10.30 11.50 5.24
CA ASN A 95 11.67 10.99 5.21
C ASN A 95 12.62 11.79 4.28
N ASN A 96 12.16 12.94 3.76
CA ASN A 96 12.97 14.03 3.23
C ASN A 96 14.14 13.60 2.30
N ARG A 97 13.77 12.96 1.18
CA ARG A 97 14.53 12.93 -0.09
C ARG A 97 15.60 11.85 -0.30
N ARG A 98 15.63 10.78 0.50
CA ARG A 98 16.45 9.58 0.17
C ARG A 98 15.65 8.29 0.29
N VAL A 99 14.47 8.29 -0.32
CA VAL A 99 13.71 7.08 -0.57
C VAL A 99 14.54 6.21 -1.52
N THR A 100 15.00 5.06 -1.04
CA THR A 100 15.74 4.08 -1.83
C THR A 100 14.78 3.07 -2.46
N PRO A 101 15.17 2.34 -3.51
CA PRO A 101 14.38 1.22 -4.05
C PRO A 101 13.96 0.21 -2.96
N TYR A 102 14.89 -0.15 -2.07
CA TYR A 102 14.59 -1.03 -0.94
C TYR A 102 13.52 -0.44 0.01
N THR A 103 13.58 0.86 0.29
CA THR A 103 12.55 1.54 1.08
C THR A 103 11.20 1.48 0.39
N LEU A 104 11.14 1.70 -0.93
CA LEU A 104 9.90 1.63 -1.69
C LEU A 104 9.29 0.24 -1.68
N ILE A 105 10.09 -0.80 -1.93
CA ILE A 105 9.62 -2.20 -1.90
C ILE A 105 8.96 -2.50 -0.56
N ARG A 106 9.61 -2.15 0.56
CA ARG A 106 9.07 -2.37 1.90
C ARG A 106 7.81 -1.57 2.21
N VAL A 107 7.72 -0.33 1.71
CA VAL A 107 6.55 0.52 1.96
C VAL A 107 5.37 0.05 1.13
N VAL A 108 5.59 -0.37 -0.12
CA VAL A 108 4.55 -0.94 -0.97
C VAL A 108 4.00 -2.22 -0.34
N ASP A 109 4.87 -3.12 0.13
CA ASP A 109 4.44 -4.31 0.88
C ASP A 109 3.65 -3.94 2.14
N ALA A 110 4.16 -3.04 2.96
CA ALA A 110 3.52 -2.71 4.23
C ALA A 110 2.22 -1.86 4.12
N VAL A 111 2.00 -1.15 3.00
CA VAL A 111 0.79 -0.32 2.78
C VAL A 111 -0.22 -1.04 1.87
N PHE A 112 0.26 -1.68 0.81
CA PHE A 112 -0.58 -2.31 -0.20
C PHE A 112 -0.65 -3.83 -0.05
N SER A 113 0.19 -4.45 0.77
CA SER A 113 0.35 -5.91 0.87
C SER A 113 0.82 -6.55 -0.44
N ILE A 114 1.60 -5.79 -1.22
CA ILE A 114 2.13 -6.22 -2.51
C ILE A 114 3.65 -6.42 -2.39
N ASP A 115 4.09 -7.65 -2.60
CA ASP A 115 5.51 -8.01 -2.59
C ASP A 115 6.12 -7.80 -3.99
N LEU A 116 6.72 -6.62 -4.19
CA LEU A 116 7.43 -6.30 -5.43
C LEU A 116 8.66 -7.20 -5.67
N GLN A 117 9.28 -7.74 -4.62
CA GLN A 117 10.40 -8.67 -4.77
C GLN A 117 9.89 -10.00 -5.33
N ALA A 118 8.79 -10.53 -4.80
CA ALA A 118 8.16 -11.74 -5.34
C ALA A 118 7.75 -11.56 -6.81
N ILE A 119 7.18 -10.41 -7.19
CA ILE A 119 6.86 -10.11 -8.61
C ILE A 119 8.13 -10.16 -9.46
N SER A 120 9.23 -9.59 -8.99
CA SER A 120 10.52 -9.63 -9.68
C SER A 120 11.06 -11.05 -9.83
N ASP A 121 11.01 -11.85 -8.77
CA ASP A 121 11.61 -13.20 -8.72
C ASP A 121 10.82 -14.19 -9.58
N LEU A 122 9.49 -14.03 -9.65
CA LEU A 122 8.61 -14.81 -10.51
C LEU A 122 8.67 -14.37 -11.98
N GLY A 123 9.30 -13.23 -12.29
CA GLY A 123 9.23 -12.63 -13.62
C GLY A 123 7.82 -12.17 -14.02
N ALA A 124 6.90 -12.06 -13.06
CA ALA A 124 5.50 -11.70 -13.30
C ALA A 124 5.34 -10.21 -13.62
N GLY A 125 4.20 -9.81 -14.19
CA GLY A 125 3.94 -8.42 -14.57
C GLY A 125 4.47 -8.08 -15.97
N LYS A 126 4.84 -6.82 -16.23
CA LYS A 126 5.35 -6.42 -17.56
C LYS A 126 6.56 -7.26 -17.95
N GLN A 127 6.45 -8.07 -18.99
CA GLN A 127 7.50 -9.04 -19.35
C GLN A 127 8.82 -8.35 -19.75
N ALA A 128 9.95 -8.99 -19.44
CA ALA A 128 11.26 -8.54 -19.86
C ALA A 128 11.35 -8.48 -21.40
N GLY A 129 11.48 -7.28 -21.96
CA GLY A 129 11.30 -7.01 -23.40
C GLY A 129 10.13 -6.07 -23.73
N THR A 130 9.34 -5.67 -22.72
CA THR A 130 8.15 -4.80 -22.87
C THR A 130 8.22 -3.54 -21.99
N TYR A 131 9.42 -3.18 -21.51
CA TYR A 131 9.60 -1.89 -20.84
C TYR A 131 9.30 -0.75 -21.81
N SER A 132 8.70 0.33 -21.30
CA SER A 132 8.50 1.53 -22.09
C SER A 132 9.86 2.11 -22.51
N ASP A 133 9.89 2.80 -23.65
CA ASP A 133 11.08 3.52 -24.11
C ASP A 133 11.63 4.43 -23.00
N HIS A 134 10.74 5.04 -22.22
CA HIS A 134 11.08 5.83 -21.06
C HIS A 134 11.90 5.05 -20.02
N VAL A 135 11.44 3.87 -19.59
CA VAL A 135 12.20 3.01 -18.64
C VAL A 135 13.56 2.63 -19.22
N LEU A 136 13.60 2.21 -20.48
CA LEU A 136 14.84 1.80 -21.15
C LEU A 136 15.84 2.96 -21.22
N GLU A 137 15.39 4.16 -21.58
CA GLU A 137 16.20 5.38 -21.61
C GLU A 137 16.79 5.69 -20.23
N ARG A 138 15.96 5.69 -19.16
CA ARG A 138 16.44 5.95 -17.79
C ARG A 138 17.48 4.95 -17.33
N VAL A 139 17.31 3.67 -17.64
CA VAL A 139 18.27 2.62 -17.26
C VAL A 139 19.61 2.83 -17.97
N ARG A 140 19.58 3.19 -19.26
CA ARG A 140 20.78 3.49 -20.04
C ARG A 140 21.51 4.73 -19.51
N GLU A 141 20.78 5.80 -19.18
CA GLU A 141 21.34 7.03 -18.60
C GLU A 141 22.14 6.78 -17.31
N ALA A 142 21.67 5.84 -16.48
CA ALA A 142 22.32 5.50 -15.22
C ALA A 142 23.52 4.55 -15.36
N SER A 143 23.65 3.87 -16.50
CA SER A 143 24.69 2.88 -16.72
C SER A 143 26.00 3.52 -17.18
N PRO A 144 27.15 3.14 -16.59
CA PRO A 144 28.46 3.64 -17.04
C PRO A 144 28.89 3.05 -18.39
N LYS A 145 28.20 2.01 -18.87
CA LYS A 145 28.44 1.36 -20.15
C LYS A 145 27.17 1.39 -20.99
N PRO A 146 27.28 1.52 -22.33
CA PRO A 146 26.13 1.31 -23.21
C PRO A 146 25.48 -0.04 -22.92
N LEU A 147 24.15 -0.06 -22.78
CA LEU A 147 23.35 -1.27 -22.60
C LEU A 147 22.36 -1.38 -23.77
N SER A 148 22.26 -2.57 -24.34
CA SER A 148 21.21 -2.98 -25.27
C SER A 148 19.90 -3.32 -24.55
N ASP A 149 18.79 -3.40 -25.29
CA ASP A 149 17.49 -3.80 -24.72
C ASP A 149 17.48 -5.25 -24.31
N GLU A 150 18.18 -6.10 -25.07
CA GLU A 150 18.40 -7.49 -24.71
C GLU A 150 19.13 -7.58 -23.36
N GLU A 151 20.19 -6.80 -23.13
CA GLU A 151 20.88 -6.79 -21.82
C GLU A 151 19.98 -6.32 -20.68
N ILE A 152 19.19 -5.26 -20.90
CA ILE A 152 18.26 -4.74 -19.88
C ILE A 152 17.17 -5.75 -19.57
N SER A 153 16.68 -6.49 -20.57
CA SER A 153 15.66 -7.54 -20.38
C SER A 153 16.14 -8.67 -19.47
N GLN A 154 17.44 -8.94 -19.41
CA GLN A 154 17.99 -9.99 -18.54
C GLN A 154 18.16 -9.53 -17.08
N PHE A 155 17.92 -8.26 -16.77
CA PHE A 155 17.96 -7.78 -15.40
C PHE A 155 16.69 -8.14 -14.64
N SER A 156 16.84 -8.40 -13.35
CA SER A 156 15.69 -8.44 -12.44
C SER A 156 14.99 -7.09 -12.41
N LYS A 157 13.68 -7.07 -12.15
CA LYS A 157 12.91 -5.82 -12.05
C LYS A 157 13.45 -4.91 -10.95
N VAL A 158 13.90 -5.49 -9.85
CA VAL A 158 14.57 -4.74 -8.77
C VAL A 158 15.85 -4.08 -9.27
N ARG A 159 16.65 -4.78 -10.09
CA ARG A 159 17.85 -4.17 -10.69
C ARG A 159 17.51 -3.05 -11.67
N VAL A 160 16.46 -3.21 -12.47
CA VAL A 160 15.94 -2.16 -13.34
C VAL A 160 15.50 -0.94 -12.53
N MET A 161 14.80 -1.15 -11.42
CA MET A 161 14.38 -0.09 -10.48
C MET A 161 15.56 0.65 -9.85
N GLU A 162 16.63 -0.05 -9.47
CA GLU A 162 17.86 0.58 -8.94
C GLU A 162 18.55 1.49 -9.95
N LEU A 163 18.65 1.04 -11.20
CA LEU A 163 19.25 1.82 -12.29
C LEU A 163 18.36 3.01 -12.64
N TYR A 164 17.05 2.79 -12.78
CA TYR A 164 16.07 3.84 -13.00
C TYR A 164 16.16 4.91 -11.90
N TRP A 165 16.14 4.53 -10.61
CA TRP A 165 16.28 5.47 -9.50
C TRP A 165 17.60 6.25 -9.52
N SER A 166 18.67 5.62 -10.02
CA SER A 166 19.99 6.24 -10.10
C SER A 166 20.07 7.34 -11.17
N SER A 167 19.29 7.26 -12.26
CA SER A 167 19.26 8.31 -13.30
C SER A 167 18.72 9.63 -12.77
N PHE A 168 17.79 9.58 -11.81
CA PHE A 168 17.24 10.74 -11.11
C PHE A 168 18.15 11.28 -9.99
N LYS A 169 19.45 10.97 -10.02
CA LYS A 169 20.42 11.36 -8.98
C LYS A 169 19.92 11.01 -7.57
N LYS A 170 19.21 9.88 -7.45
CA LYS A 170 18.69 9.33 -6.20
C LYS A 170 17.60 10.20 -5.53
N ARG A 171 16.84 10.97 -6.32
CA ARG A 171 15.74 11.81 -5.85
C ARG A 171 14.55 11.72 -6.80
N LEU A 172 13.47 11.10 -6.35
CA LEU A 172 12.22 11.01 -7.08
C LEU A 172 11.14 11.86 -6.40
N THR A 173 10.31 12.54 -7.19
CA THR A 173 9.02 13.11 -6.74
C THR A 173 8.02 11.99 -6.42
N ALA A 174 6.89 12.32 -5.80
CA ALA A 174 5.82 11.34 -5.56
C ALA A 174 5.36 10.67 -6.86
N GLU A 175 5.02 11.47 -7.86
CA GLU A 175 4.61 11.01 -9.19
C GLU A 175 5.65 10.09 -9.84
N GLU A 176 6.94 10.46 -9.79
CA GLU A 176 8.01 9.64 -10.36
C GLU A 176 8.17 8.29 -9.64
N ARG A 177 7.87 8.20 -8.34
CA ARG A 177 7.87 6.93 -7.59
C ARG A 177 6.78 6.00 -8.09
N TYR A 178 5.56 6.51 -8.25
CA TYR A 178 4.43 5.74 -8.78
C TYR A 178 4.70 5.30 -10.22
N THR A 179 5.13 6.21 -11.09
CA THR A 179 5.46 5.89 -12.48
C THR A 179 6.52 4.79 -12.56
N MET A 180 7.62 4.91 -11.80
CA MET A 180 8.67 3.89 -11.77
C MET A 180 8.12 2.52 -11.35
N ILE A 181 7.33 2.45 -10.27
CA ILE A 181 6.78 1.17 -9.78
C ILE A 181 5.82 0.58 -10.82
N ASN A 182 4.90 1.40 -11.34
CA ASN A 182 3.88 0.97 -12.28
C ASN A 182 4.50 0.49 -13.60
N GLU A 183 5.48 1.23 -14.14
CA GLU A 183 6.11 0.87 -15.42
C GLU A 183 7.05 -0.34 -15.32
N ILE A 184 7.70 -0.56 -14.18
CA ILE A 184 8.67 -1.66 -14.03
C ILE A 184 7.99 -2.96 -13.59
N PHE A 185 7.06 -2.88 -12.65
CA PHE A 185 6.40 -4.05 -12.05
C PHE A 185 5.03 -4.34 -12.65
N GLY A 186 4.45 -3.41 -13.41
CA GLY A 186 3.09 -3.56 -13.95
C GLY A 186 2.04 -3.57 -12.85
N VAL A 187 2.26 -2.81 -11.77
CA VAL A 187 1.35 -2.70 -10.63
C VAL A 187 0.72 -1.32 -10.70
N ASN A 188 -0.61 -1.20 -10.80
CA ASN A 188 -1.28 0.12 -10.84
C ASN A 188 -1.64 0.58 -9.42
N LEU A 189 -0.67 1.07 -8.65
CA LEU A 189 -0.89 1.39 -7.21
C LEU A 189 -2.02 2.39 -6.97
N VAL A 190 -2.18 3.40 -7.84
CA VAL A 190 -3.26 4.39 -7.73
C VAL A 190 -4.62 3.73 -7.99
N GLY A 191 -4.71 2.90 -9.03
CA GLY A 191 -5.93 2.13 -9.31
C GLY A 191 -6.28 1.17 -8.17
N ILE A 192 -5.28 0.51 -7.59
CA ILE A 192 -5.44 -0.42 -6.46
C ILE A 192 -5.92 0.31 -5.20
N ALA A 193 -5.38 1.49 -4.89
CA ALA A 193 -5.87 2.31 -3.79
C ALA A 193 -7.35 2.67 -3.98
N GLY A 194 -7.79 2.88 -5.22
CA GLY A 194 -9.20 3.13 -5.56
C GLY A 194 -10.14 1.93 -5.40
N LEU A 195 -9.62 0.71 -5.15
CA LEU A 195 -10.44 -0.46 -4.87
C LEU A 195 -10.85 -0.55 -3.39
N GLU A 196 -10.29 0.30 -2.51
CA GLU A 196 -10.67 0.36 -1.10
C GLU A 196 -12.17 0.59 -0.92
N GLY A 197 -12.84 -0.34 -0.23
CA GLY A 197 -14.28 -0.27 0.02
C GLY A 197 -15.16 -0.42 -1.23
N SER A 198 -14.58 -0.84 -2.37
CA SER A 198 -15.34 -1.03 -3.62
C SER A 198 -16.15 -2.33 -3.63
N GLY A 199 -15.85 -3.27 -2.73
CA GLY A 199 -16.43 -4.61 -2.70
C GLY A 199 -15.78 -5.59 -3.68
N VAL A 200 -14.59 -5.26 -4.21
CA VAL A 200 -13.86 -6.09 -5.17
C VAL A 200 -12.48 -6.45 -4.61
N ALA A 201 -12.29 -7.75 -4.40
CA ALA A 201 -10.98 -8.34 -4.15
C ALA A 201 -10.26 -8.57 -5.50
N LEU A 202 -8.95 -8.32 -5.54
CA LEU A 202 -8.11 -8.50 -6.71
C LEU A 202 -6.97 -9.46 -6.37
N PHE A 203 -6.92 -10.60 -7.05
CA PHE A 203 -5.80 -11.53 -7.05
C PHE A 203 -5.09 -11.47 -8.39
N SER A 204 -3.78 -11.23 -8.40
CA SER A 204 -3.00 -11.12 -9.62
C SER A 204 -1.55 -11.43 -9.33
N LYS A 205 -0.81 -11.96 -10.31
CA LYS A 205 0.64 -12.26 -10.17
C LYS A 205 0.92 -13.18 -8.98
N ASN A 206 0.04 -14.15 -8.77
CA ASN A 206 0.09 -15.15 -7.69
C ASN A 206 0.07 -14.58 -6.27
N GLN A 207 -0.52 -13.41 -6.08
CA GLN A 207 -0.70 -12.81 -4.76
C GLN A 207 -1.98 -11.98 -4.69
N TRP A 208 -2.45 -11.73 -3.47
CA TRP A 208 -3.51 -10.74 -3.23
C TRP A 208 -2.95 -9.35 -3.45
N ILE A 209 -3.57 -8.60 -4.36
CA ILE A 209 -3.24 -7.20 -4.65
C ILE A 209 -4.15 -6.26 -3.85
N SER A 210 -5.40 -6.67 -3.67
CA SER A 210 -6.39 -5.99 -2.85
C SER A 210 -7.34 -7.03 -2.28
N GLN A 211 -7.58 -7.02 -0.98
CA GLN A 211 -8.53 -7.92 -0.34
C GLN A 211 -8.99 -7.30 0.98
N TYR A 212 -10.30 -7.32 1.19
CA TYR A 212 -10.99 -6.93 2.42
C TYR A 212 -12.01 -7.99 2.81
N ASP A 213 -12.30 -8.10 4.10
CA ASP A 213 -13.21 -9.13 4.63
C ASP A 213 -14.66 -8.97 4.12
N THR A 214 -15.02 -7.75 3.70
CA THR A 214 -16.33 -7.38 3.16
C THR A 214 -16.37 -7.31 1.63
N ASP A 215 -15.29 -7.70 0.95
CA ASP A 215 -15.32 -7.77 -0.51
C ASP A 215 -16.38 -8.78 -0.97
N LEU A 216 -17.09 -8.46 -2.05
CA LEU A 216 -18.23 -9.24 -2.55
C LEU A 216 -17.83 -10.17 -3.69
N PHE A 217 -16.92 -9.70 -4.56
CA PHE A 217 -16.48 -10.46 -5.73
C PHE A 217 -14.96 -10.47 -5.81
N ILE A 218 -14.41 -11.58 -6.27
CA ILE A 218 -12.99 -11.73 -6.60
C ILE A 218 -12.85 -11.54 -8.10
N VAL A 219 -11.91 -10.68 -8.48
CA VAL A 219 -11.31 -10.65 -9.81
C VAL A 219 -9.94 -11.29 -9.70
N GLU A 220 -9.75 -12.40 -10.38
CA GLU A 220 -8.48 -13.10 -10.44
C GLU A 220 -7.88 -12.93 -11.85
N THR A 221 -6.58 -12.69 -11.96
CA THR A 221 -5.89 -12.70 -13.26
C THR A 221 -4.74 -13.70 -13.27
N GLY A 222 -4.51 -14.32 -14.43
CA GLY A 222 -3.38 -15.23 -14.59
C GLY A 222 -2.04 -14.51 -14.42
N SER A 223 -0.97 -15.29 -14.29
CA SER A 223 0.40 -14.77 -14.09
C SER A 223 0.87 -13.83 -15.20
N ASP A 224 0.41 -14.08 -16.43
CA ASP A 224 0.76 -13.30 -17.63
C ASP A 224 -0.32 -12.28 -18.01
N ASP A 225 -1.32 -12.08 -17.14
CA ASP A 225 -2.49 -11.25 -17.36
C ASP A 225 -3.23 -11.57 -18.67
N VAL A 226 -3.13 -12.80 -19.18
CA VAL A 226 -3.81 -13.25 -20.43
C VAL A 226 -5.28 -13.59 -20.18
N ASP A 227 -5.59 -13.97 -18.95
CA ASP A 227 -6.92 -14.39 -18.56
C ASP A 227 -7.39 -13.80 -17.23
N VAL A 228 -8.71 -13.75 -17.10
CA VAL A 228 -9.42 -13.11 -15.99
C VAL A 228 -10.61 -13.98 -15.57
N TRP A 229 -10.75 -14.20 -14.26
CA TRP A 229 -11.90 -14.86 -13.66
C TRP A 229 -12.65 -13.90 -12.74
N VAL A 230 -13.97 -14.05 -12.69
CA VAL A 230 -14.84 -13.33 -11.77
C VAL A 230 -15.77 -14.31 -11.06
N TYR A 231 -15.73 -14.31 -9.73
CA TYR A 231 -16.54 -15.20 -8.89
C TYR A 231 -16.83 -14.58 -7.52
N PRO A 232 -17.87 -15.03 -6.79
CA PRO A 232 -18.23 -14.42 -5.50
C PRO A 232 -17.27 -14.82 -4.39
N THR A 233 -17.08 -13.94 -3.41
CA THR A 233 -16.36 -14.24 -2.16
C THR A 233 -17.20 -15.12 -1.23
N GLU A 234 -16.57 -15.68 -0.21
CA GLU A 234 -17.29 -16.36 0.88
C GLU A 234 -18.19 -15.39 1.66
N TYR A 235 -17.76 -14.14 1.85
CA TYR A 235 -18.58 -13.12 2.48
C TYR A 235 -19.89 -12.90 1.71
N PHE A 236 -19.83 -12.69 0.38
CA PHE A 236 -21.02 -12.54 -0.45
C PHE A 236 -21.96 -13.75 -0.36
N LYS A 237 -21.40 -14.97 -0.41
CA LYS A 237 -22.18 -16.20 -0.29
C LYS A 237 -22.91 -16.27 1.05
N GLN A 238 -22.25 -15.91 2.14
CA GLN A 238 -22.85 -15.90 3.47
C GLN A 238 -23.96 -14.85 3.60
N GLN A 239 -23.76 -13.66 3.06
CA GLN A 239 -24.75 -12.58 3.14
C GLN A 239 -25.98 -12.82 2.25
N THR A 240 -25.81 -13.50 1.10
CA THR A 240 -26.88 -13.61 0.10
C THR A 240 -27.44 -15.03 -0.08
N GLY A 241 -26.71 -16.06 0.34
CA GLY A 241 -26.99 -17.47 0.05
C GLY A 241 -26.71 -17.88 -1.40
N LEU A 242 -26.11 -17.00 -2.22
CA LEU A 242 -25.82 -17.27 -3.63
C LEU A 242 -24.42 -17.84 -3.81
N GLU A 243 -24.33 -19.09 -4.26
CA GLU A 243 -23.06 -19.78 -4.53
C GLU A 243 -22.34 -19.31 -5.80
N LYS A 244 -23.04 -18.57 -6.67
CA LYS A 244 -22.55 -18.12 -7.98
C LYS A 244 -22.81 -16.62 -8.15
N ASN A 245 -22.12 -16.02 -9.12
CA ASN A 245 -22.41 -14.66 -9.55
C ASN A 245 -23.90 -14.51 -9.90
N PRO A 246 -24.54 -13.39 -9.50
CA PRO A 246 -25.89 -13.08 -9.93
C PRO A 246 -26.03 -13.06 -11.45
N GLU A 247 -27.19 -13.48 -11.96
CA GLU A 247 -27.46 -13.55 -13.40
C GLU A 247 -27.27 -12.18 -14.08
N GLU A 248 -27.64 -11.10 -13.40
CA GLU A 248 -27.45 -9.75 -13.93
C GLU A 248 -25.96 -9.38 -14.10
N LEU A 249 -25.11 -9.73 -13.14
CA LEU A 249 -23.66 -9.53 -13.27
C LEU A 249 -23.11 -10.35 -14.44
N ASN A 250 -23.52 -11.62 -14.54
CA ASN A 250 -23.14 -12.51 -15.64
C ASN A 250 -23.54 -11.94 -17.01
N ASN A 251 -24.74 -11.37 -17.12
CA ASN A 251 -25.21 -10.72 -18.34
C ASN A 251 -24.38 -9.48 -18.70
N ARG A 252 -23.94 -8.68 -17.72
CA ARG A 252 -23.04 -7.53 -17.94
C ARG A 252 -21.65 -8.00 -18.38
N LEU A 253 -21.09 -9.00 -17.72
CA LEU A 253 -19.78 -9.59 -18.07
C LEU A 253 -19.80 -10.25 -19.46
N THR A 254 -20.89 -10.92 -19.82
CA THR A 254 -21.06 -11.52 -21.16
C THR A 254 -21.01 -10.48 -22.28
N LYS A 255 -21.56 -9.28 -22.04
CA LYS A 255 -21.48 -8.17 -23.01
C LYS A 255 -20.06 -7.65 -23.21
N LEU A 256 -19.18 -7.85 -22.23
CA LEU A 256 -17.74 -7.55 -22.35
C LEU A 256 -16.96 -8.70 -23.03
N GLY A 257 -17.58 -9.86 -23.24
CA GLY A 257 -16.94 -11.02 -23.87
C GLY A 257 -16.57 -12.15 -22.91
N PHE A 258 -16.95 -12.07 -21.63
CA PHE A 258 -16.78 -13.19 -20.72
C PHE A 258 -17.76 -14.33 -21.05
N SER A 259 -17.37 -15.55 -20.68
CA SER A 259 -18.23 -16.73 -20.75
C SER A 259 -18.05 -17.59 -19.51
N TYR A 260 -19.06 -18.40 -19.16
CA TYR A 260 -18.92 -19.32 -18.03
C TYR A 260 -18.01 -20.49 -18.42
N SER A 261 -16.99 -20.74 -17.61
CA SER A 261 -16.13 -21.91 -17.74
C SER A 261 -16.49 -22.93 -16.68
N GLU A 262 -17.02 -24.09 -17.09
CA GLU A 262 -17.32 -25.19 -16.17
C GLU A 262 -16.06 -25.73 -15.48
N GLU A 263 -14.93 -25.78 -16.20
CA GLU A 263 -13.64 -26.22 -15.68
C GLU A 263 -13.18 -25.35 -14.51
N LYS A 264 -13.38 -24.02 -14.62
CA LYS A 264 -12.97 -23.05 -13.61
C LYS A 264 -14.06 -22.74 -12.59
N GLY A 265 -15.30 -23.15 -12.86
CA GLY A 265 -16.46 -22.83 -12.03
C GLY A 265 -16.81 -21.34 -11.98
N ALA A 266 -16.26 -20.51 -12.87
CA ALA A 266 -16.30 -19.05 -12.80
C ALA A 266 -16.60 -18.40 -14.17
N PHE A 267 -16.98 -17.13 -14.15
CA PHE A 267 -17.02 -16.33 -15.37
C PHE A 267 -15.60 -16.00 -15.81
N TYR A 268 -15.26 -16.31 -17.05
CA TYR A 268 -13.91 -16.34 -17.57
C TYR A 268 -13.79 -15.54 -18.86
N TYR A 269 -12.66 -14.85 -19.00
CA TYR A 269 -12.23 -14.24 -20.24
C TYR A 269 -10.76 -14.58 -20.48
N ALA A 270 -10.41 -14.86 -21.73
CA ALA A 270 -9.04 -14.92 -22.21
C ALA A 270 -8.96 -14.14 -23.52
N ASP A 271 -7.85 -13.45 -23.74
CA ASP A 271 -7.61 -12.82 -25.03
C ASP A 271 -7.59 -13.87 -26.15
N PRO A 272 -8.35 -13.70 -27.25
CA PRO A 272 -8.43 -14.68 -28.33
C PRO A 272 -7.09 -14.97 -29.02
N ASN A 273 -6.15 -14.03 -28.97
CA ASN A 273 -4.83 -14.16 -29.56
C ASN A 273 -3.79 -14.67 -28.54
N GLY A 274 -4.19 -14.88 -27.28
CA GLY A 274 -3.30 -15.25 -26.18
C GLY A 274 -2.40 -14.10 -25.72
N GLU A 275 -2.77 -12.86 -26.06
CA GLU A 275 -2.05 -11.67 -25.61
C GLU A 275 -2.49 -11.24 -24.20
N SER A 276 -1.68 -10.44 -23.51
CA SER A 276 -2.09 -9.87 -22.22
C SER A 276 -3.32 -8.98 -22.41
N VAL A 277 -4.29 -9.12 -21.51
CA VAL A 277 -5.53 -8.35 -21.53
C VAL A 277 -5.21 -6.85 -21.45
N PRO A 278 -5.71 -6.02 -22.40
CA PRO A 278 -5.47 -4.58 -22.40
C PRO A 278 -5.95 -3.87 -21.12
N ASP A 279 -5.22 -2.85 -20.68
CA ASP A 279 -5.55 -2.11 -19.44
C ASP A 279 -6.94 -1.45 -19.47
N ASN A 280 -7.38 -0.97 -20.64
CA ASN A 280 -8.74 -0.41 -20.79
C ASN A 280 -9.82 -1.48 -20.58
N PHE A 281 -9.59 -2.72 -21.01
CA PHE A 281 -10.50 -3.84 -20.76
C PHE A 281 -10.53 -4.22 -19.27
N LYS A 282 -9.37 -4.27 -18.61
CA LYS A 282 -9.29 -4.47 -17.15
C LYS A 282 -10.07 -3.41 -16.40
N GLY A 283 -9.90 -2.14 -16.78
CA GLY A 283 -10.65 -1.01 -16.21
C GLY A 283 -12.17 -1.11 -16.44
N GLN A 284 -12.60 -1.51 -17.64
CA GLN A 284 -14.03 -1.74 -17.94
C GLN A 284 -14.62 -2.90 -17.12
N THR A 285 -13.85 -3.98 -16.95
CA THR A 285 -14.26 -5.14 -16.14
C THR A 285 -14.48 -4.74 -14.69
N LEU A 286 -13.48 -4.11 -14.07
CA LEU A 286 -13.58 -3.61 -12.69
C LEU A 286 -14.71 -2.61 -12.54
N GLY A 287 -14.81 -1.62 -13.44
CA GLY A 287 -15.88 -0.62 -13.40
C GLY A 287 -17.28 -1.23 -13.53
N THR A 288 -17.43 -2.29 -14.33
CA THR A 288 -18.70 -3.02 -14.48
C THR A 288 -19.11 -3.74 -13.20
N ILE A 289 -18.16 -4.40 -12.53
CA ILE A 289 -18.40 -5.11 -11.26
C ILE A 289 -18.71 -4.09 -10.16
N ILE A 290 -17.89 -3.05 -10.03
CA ILE A 290 -18.09 -1.98 -9.02
C ILE A 290 -19.44 -1.30 -9.22
N GLY A 291 -19.78 -0.93 -10.47
CA GLY A 291 -21.09 -0.34 -10.77
C GLY A 291 -22.25 -1.27 -10.40
N PHE A 292 -22.12 -2.56 -10.68
CA PHE A 292 -23.11 -3.56 -10.27
C PHE A 292 -23.26 -3.66 -8.74
N ILE A 293 -22.15 -3.68 -8.00
CA ILE A 293 -22.16 -3.69 -6.54
C ILE A 293 -22.88 -2.45 -6.00
N GLN A 294 -22.54 -1.26 -6.51
CA GLN A 294 -23.14 0.00 -6.05
C GLN A 294 -24.64 0.07 -6.34
N GLU A 295 -25.11 -0.58 -7.41
CA GLU A 295 -26.53 -0.60 -7.78
C GLU A 295 -27.35 -1.62 -6.99
N GLN A 296 -26.78 -2.78 -6.65
CA GLN A 296 -27.53 -3.93 -6.14
C GLN A 296 -27.16 -4.37 -4.71
N TYR A 297 -25.96 -4.04 -4.25
CA TYR A 297 -25.38 -4.59 -3.02
C TYR A 297 -24.65 -3.55 -2.15
N LYS A 298 -24.90 -2.25 -2.37
CA LYS A 298 -24.27 -1.16 -1.59
C LYS A 298 -24.47 -1.33 -0.09
N ASP A 299 -25.64 -1.80 0.34
CA ASP A 299 -25.98 -2.01 1.74
C ASP A 299 -25.06 -3.04 2.43
N LEU A 300 -24.54 -4.02 1.67
CA LEU A 300 -23.58 -5.01 2.18
C LEU A 300 -22.19 -4.44 2.43
N LEU A 301 -21.86 -3.30 1.82
CA LEU A 301 -20.60 -2.58 2.07
C LEU A 301 -20.69 -1.69 3.32
N GLU A 302 -21.89 -1.31 3.73
CA GLU A 302 -22.13 -0.38 4.84
C GLU A 302 -22.39 -1.07 6.18
N THR A 303 -22.57 -2.40 6.17
CA THR A 303 -23.04 -3.14 7.35
C THR A 303 -22.03 -3.19 8.51
N GLU A 304 -20.75 -2.89 8.27
CA GLU A 304 -19.72 -2.84 9.31
C GLU A 304 -19.58 -1.45 9.98
N ASN A 305 -20.12 -0.39 9.38
CA ASN A 305 -20.07 0.97 9.95
C ASN A 305 -21.18 1.24 10.99
N ALA A 306 -21.99 0.24 11.31
CA ALA A 306 -23.17 0.35 12.18
C ALA A 306 -23.12 -0.51 13.45
N ALA A 307 -22.01 -1.22 13.69
CA ALA A 307 -21.75 -2.01 14.90
C ALA A 307 -20.65 -1.37 15.76
#